data_AF-A0A380JVS8-F1
#
_entry.id   AF-A0A380JVS8-F1
#
_cell.length_a   1.000
_cell.length_b   1.000
_cell.length_c   1.000
_cell.angle_alpha   90.00
_cell.angle_beta   90.00
_cell.angle_gamma   90.00
#
_symmetry.space_group_name_H-M   'P 1'
#
loop_
_entity.id
_entity.type
_entity.pdbx_description
1 polymer ?
#
loop_
_entity_poly.entity_id
_entity_poly.type
_entity_poly.pdbx_seq_one_letter_code
_entity_poly.pdbx_strand_id
1 'polypeptide(L)'
;MAVQEIPDTYFYRLDSQRIDGNLSRKDGLVVDQFYIKIDDYDNFDADQDVDVYKIISSTQADVHKANKYNYQSLSETELSGHQPPTFPPPPPLPPTIAPKNDSLYQSITIDGRAIGRVICNNKVIWQNQGRSTSASGGWQQLWQGTLSLDDVRLPAYRTYLFKSDYDSFIRSATDLIGSYKSINGNTLIARYDHSNNQLLISGFGQNPVTIYGRN
;
A
#
# COMPACT_ATOMS: atom_id res chain seq x y z
N MET A 1 12.39 19.34 1.03
CA MET A 1 13.25 19.12 -0.14
C MET A 1 14.19 20.30 -0.23
N ALA A 2 15.47 20.00 -0.12
CA ALA A 2 16.56 20.96 -0.21
C ALA A 2 17.66 20.27 -1.00
N VAL A 3 18.03 20.84 -2.14
CA VAL A 3 19.18 20.36 -2.90
C VAL A 3 20.44 20.66 -2.08
N GLN A 4 21.17 19.60 -1.73
CA GLN A 4 22.38 19.69 -0.93
C GLN A 4 23.51 18.92 -1.62
N GLU A 5 24.75 19.32 -1.33
CA GLU A 5 25.90 18.51 -1.70
C GLU A 5 25.87 17.17 -0.97
N ILE A 6 26.22 16.10 -1.68
CA ILE A 6 26.33 14.77 -1.09
C ILE A 6 27.53 14.77 -0.15
N PRO A 7 27.35 14.53 1.16
CA PRO A 7 28.46 14.49 2.11
C PRO A 7 29.39 13.31 1.80
N ASP A 8 30.69 13.48 2.05
CA ASP A 8 31.68 12.40 1.92
C ASP A 8 31.55 11.44 3.12
N THR A 9 30.63 10.49 2.98
CA THR A 9 30.37 9.45 3.97
C THR A 9 29.86 8.18 3.27
N TYR A 10 29.45 7.22 4.08
CA TYR A 10 28.80 5.99 3.66
C TYR A 10 27.29 6.09 3.75
N PHE A 11 26.64 5.43 2.80
CA PHE A 11 25.20 5.44 2.65
C PHE A 11 24.68 4.03 2.49
N TYR A 12 23.48 3.81 3.02
CA TYR A 12 22.68 2.65 2.67
C TYR A 12 21.66 3.02 1.61
N ARG A 13 21.51 2.15 0.61
CA ARG A 13 20.46 2.29 -0.39
C ARG A 13 19.11 1.87 0.20
N LEU A 14 18.05 2.58 -0.16
CA LEU A 14 16.69 2.20 0.19
C LEU A 14 16.03 1.48 -0.99
N ASP A 15 15.62 0.24 -0.78
CA ASP A 15 14.85 -0.54 -1.76
C ASP A 15 13.56 -1.05 -1.12
N SER A 16 12.42 -0.67 -1.71
CA SER A 16 11.11 -1.24 -1.40
C SER A 16 10.82 -1.35 0.11
N GLN A 17 10.99 -0.24 0.84
CA GLN A 17 10.78 -0.10 2.29
C GLN A 17 11.82 -0.80 3.19
N ARG A 18 12.93 -1.27 2.62
CA ARG A 18 14.04 -1.89 3.35
C ARG A 18 15.34 -1.16 3.08
N ILE A 19 16.22 -1.21 4.08
CA ILE A 19 17.61 -0.83 3.92
C ILE A 19 18.30 -1.97 3.19
N ASP A 20 18.85 -1.70 2.01
CA ASP A 20 19.72 -2.65 1.30
C ASP A 20 21.00 -2.80 2.11
N GLY A 21 21.40 -4.05 2.39
CA GLY A 21 22.54 -4.35 3.25
C GLY A 21 23.90 -3.95 2.68
N ASN A 22 23.93 -3.40 1.45
CA ASN A 22 25.15 -2.91 0.82
C ASN A 22 25.41 -1.44 1.15
N LEU A 23 26.59 -1.21 1.74
CA LEU A 23 27.08 0.12 2.07
C LEU A 23 27.84 0.72 0.87
N SER A 24 27.39 1.88 0.39
CA SER A 24 28.02 2.59 -0.72
C SER A 24 28.66 3.90 -0.26
N ARG A 25 29.87 4.18 -0.76
CA ARG A 25 30.48 5.51 -0.61
C ARG A 25 29.91 6.47 -1.67
N LYS A 26 30.05 7.78 -1.46
CA LYS A 26 29.61 8.86 -2.36
C LYS A 26 29.80 8.58 -3.86
N ASP A 27 30.95 8.08 -4.28
CA ASP A 27 31.24 7.84 -5.71
C ASP A 27 30.47 6.64 -6.32
N GLY A 28 29.91 5.78 -5.47
CA GLY A 28 29.12 4.61 -5.86
C GLY A 28 27.61 4.81 -5.78
N LEU A 29 27.15 6.05 -5.56
CA LEU A 29 25.72 6.37 -5.51
C LEU A 29 25.14 6.49 -6.93
N VAL A 30 23.91 6.01 -7.10
CA VAL A 30 23.23 5.95 -8.40
C VAL A 30 22.17 7.04 -8.46
N VAL A 31 22.12 7.77 -9.57
CA VAL A 31 21.11 8.80 -9.83
C VAL A 31 19.70 8.20 -9.78
N ASP A 32 18.74 8.97 -9.29
CA ASP A 32 17.34 8.59 -9.06
C ASP A 32 17.11 7.49 -8.01
N GLN A 33 18.15 7.13 -7.25
CA GLN A 33 18.02 6.23 -6.10
C GLN A 33 17.99 7.01 -4.78
N PHE A 34 17.43 6.38 -3.75
CA PHE A 34 17.27 6.96 -2.42
C PHE A 34 18.25 6.31 -1.44
N TYR A 35 18.82 7.15 -0.57
CA TYR A 35 19.82 6.73 0.39
C TYR A 35 19.62 7.39 1.75
N ILE A 36 20.13 6.75 2.80
CA ILE A 36 20.30 7.34 4.13
C ILE A 36 21.77 7.23 4.53
N LYS A 37 22.23 8.07 5.45
CA LYS A 37 23.57 7.92 6.01
C LYS A 37 23.66 6.67 6.87
N ILE A 38 24.88 6.15 7.02
CA ILE A 38 25.16 5.03 7.92
C ILE A 38 24.64 5.26 9.35
N ASP A 39 24.78 6.48 9.88
CA ASP A 39 24.37 6.83 11.25
C ASP A 39 22.85 6.86 11.45
N ASP A 40 22.09 6.94 10.36
CA ASP A 40 20.62 7.00 10.38
C ASP A 40 19.97 5.61 10.28
N TYR A 41 20.75 4.53 10.20
CA TYR A 41 20.27 3.16 10.04
C TYR A 41 19.25 2.77 11.13
N ASP A 42 19.65 2.84 12.40
CA ASP A 42 18.81 2.39 13.51
C ASP A 42 17.54 3.24 13.65
N ASN A 43 17.67 4.55 13.40
CA ASN A 43 16.55 5.48 13.46
C ASN A 43 15.53 5.19 12.34
N PHE A 44 16.01 4.94 11.12
CA PHE A 44 15.14 4.61 9.99
C PHE A 44 14.46 3.24 10.15
N ASP A 45 15.16 2.24 10.70
CA ASP A 45 14.58 0.92 10.99
C ASP A 45 13.50 1.01 12.08
N ALA A 46 13.72 1.88 13.07
CA ALA A 46 12.78 2.22 14.15
C ALA A 46 11.66 3.20 13.75
N ASP A 47 11.41 3.41 12.45
CA ASP A 47 10.32 4.24 11.90
C ASP A 47 10.44 5.75 12.17
N GLN A 48 11.63 6.23 12.54
CA GLN A 48 11.86 7.66 12.74
C GLN A 48 12.17 8.37 11.41
N ASP A 49 11.82 9.65 11.35
CA ASP A 49 12.15 10.48 10.20
C ASP A 49 13.64 10.84 10.20
N VAL A 50 14.35 10.45 9.15
CA VAL A 50 15.77 10.73 8.93
C VAL A 50 15.96 11.52 7.63
N ASP A 51 17.17 12.02 7.38
CA ASP A 51 17.46 12.67 6.10
C ASP A 51 17.60 11.62 4.98
N VAL A 52 16.68 11.65 4.03
CA VAL A 52 16.71 10.81 2.84
C VAL A 52 17.29 11.62 1.68
N TYR A 53 18.30 11.05 1.04
CA TYR A 53 19.02 11.62 -0.09
C TYR A 53 18.54 10.95 -1.39
N LYS A 54 17.74 11.67 -2.19
CA LYS A 54 17.46 11.27 -3.58
C LYS A 54 18.56 11.83 -4.49
N ILE A 55 19.37 10.96 -5.08
CA ILE A 55 20.52 11.40 -5.87
C ILE A 55 20.06 12.01 -7.19
N ILE A 56 20.44 13.26 -7.45
CA ILE A 56 20.12 13.96 -8.70
C ILE A 56 21.34 13.98 -9.63
N SER A 57 22.55 14.02 -9.06
CA SER A 57 23.81 14.01 -9.82
C SER A 57 24.95 13.40 -8.98
N SER A 58 26.14 13.31 -9.55
CA SER A 58 27.33 12.80 -8.84
C SER A 58 27.75 13.66 -7.63
N THR A 59 27.25 14.88 -7.50
CA THR A 59 27.60 15.79 -6.40
C THR A 59 26.41 16.27 -5.60
N GLN A 60 25.18 16.12 -6.11
CA GLN A 60 23.97 16.69 -5.50
C GLN A 60 22.88 15.66 -5.27
N ALA A 61 22.17 15.83 -4.15
CA ALA A 61 20.97 15.10 -3.81
C ALA A 61 19.87 16.07 -3.37
N ASP A 62 18.63 15.69 -3.65
CA ASP A 62 17.48 16.29 -2.98
C ASP A 62 17.30 15.61 -1.63
N VAL A 63 17.32 16.41 -0.57
CA VAL A 63 17.25 15.92 0.81
C VAL A 63 15.91 16.31 1.44
N HIS A 64 15.25 15.33 2.03
CA HIS A 64 14.03 15.55 2.81
C HIS A 64 13.96 14.60 4.00
N LYS A 65 13.26 15.03 5.05
CA LYS A 65 12.95 14.19 6.20
C LYS A 65 11.86 13.20 5.83
N ALA A 66 12.14 11.92 6.03
CA ALA A 66 11.21 10.83 5.76
C ALA A 66 11.62 9.54 6.51
N ASN A 67 10.68 8.61 6.58
CA ASN A 67 10.85 7.26 7.13
C ASN A 67 10.54 6.20 6.06
N LYS A 68 10.61 4.92 6.43
CA LYS A 68 10.47 3.80 5.50
C LYS A 68 9.11 3.72 4.78
N TYR A 69 8.09 4.42 5.26
CA TYR A 69 6.76 4.44 4.66
C TYR A 69 6.52 5.56 3.65
N ASN A 70 7.30 6.66 3.68
CA ASN A 70 7.01 7.87 2.90
C ASN A 70 8.19 8.44 2.11
N TYR A 71 9.38 7.82 2.17
CA TYR A 71 10.59 8.35 1.52
C TYR A 71 10.49 8.52 -0.01
N GLN A 72 9.61 7.77 -0.68
CA GLN A 72 9.37 7.85 -2.13
C GLN A 72 8.28 8.86 -2.53
N SER A 73 7.51 9.41 -1.56
CA SER A 73 6.26 10.14 -1.82
C SER A 73 6.42 11.56 -2.37
N LEU A 74 7.55 11.90 -2.98
CA LEU A 74 7.79 13.22 -3.56
C LEU A 74 8.49 13.08 -4.92
N SER A 75 7.69 13.04 -5.98
CA SER A 75 8.12 13.22 -7.38
C SER A 75 6.94 13.67 -8.25
N GLU A 76 6.12 14.63 -7.78
CA GLU A 76 5.02 15.20 -8.57
C GLU A 76 4.97 16.74 -8.58
N THR A 77 6.03 17.43 -8.14
CA THR A 77 6.00 18.90 -8.10
C THR A 77 7.21 19.51 -8.80
N GLU A 78 7.51 19.14 -10.06
CA GLU A 78 8.29 20.00 -10.97
C GLU A 78 7.96 19.71 -12.44
N LEU A 79 6.83 20.25 -12.95
CA LEU A 79 6.71 20.52 -14.40
C LEU A 79 5.69 21.62 -14.69
N SER A 80 6.02 22.84 -14.29
CA SER A 80 5.66 24.07 -15.02
C SER A 80 6.36 25.24 -14.38
N GLY A 81 7.48 25.63 -14.98
CA GLY A 81 8.04 26.95 -14.76
C GLY A 81 7.06 27.99 -15.30
N HIS A 82 6.59 28.87 -14.43
CA HIS A 82 6.30 30.28 -14.70
C HIS A 82 6.08 30.93 -13.33
N GLN A 83 7.01 31.81 -12.95
CA GLN A 83 6.84 32.78 -11.86
C GLN A 83 5.48 33.48 -11.99
N PRO A 84 4.76 33.77 -10.91
CA PRO A 84 4.31 35.16 -10.71
C PRO A 84 4.15 35.50 -9.19
N PRO A 85 3.47 36.58 -8.78
CA PRO A 85 4.03 37.66 -7.98
C PRO A 85 3.54 37.59 -6.53
N THR A 86 4.04 38.49 -5.69
CA THR A 86 3.48 38.79 -4.36
C THR A 86 1.95 38.96 -4.41
N PHE A 87 1.20 38.03 -3.82
CA PHE A 87 -0.22 38.18 -3.51
C PHE A 87 -0.48 37.80 -2.05
N PRO A 88 -1.48 38.44 -1.39
CA PRO A 88 -1.76 38.28 0.03
C PRO A 88 -2.19 36.84 0.37
N PRO A 89 -2.12 36.42 1.66
CA PRO A 89 -2.35 35.03 2.03
C PRO A 89 -3.70 34.54 1.53
N PRO A 90 -3.75 33.31 0.95
CA PRO A 90 -5.00 32.77 0.45
C PRO A 90 -5.96 32.52 1.63
N PRO A 91 -7.28 32.61 1.38
CA PRO A 91 -8.26 32.21 2.39
C PRO A 91 -8.01 30.76 2.80
N PRO A 92 -8.42 30.35 4.01
CA PRO A 92 -8.19 28.99 4.49
C PRO A 92 -8.64 27.98 3.44
N LEU A 93 -7.72 27.10 3.04
CA LEU A 93 -7.98 26.04 2.08
C LEU A 93 -9.21 25.24 2.58
N PRO A 94 -10.20 24.95 1.71
CA PRO A 94 -11.20 23.96 2.05
C PRO A 94 -10.45 22.65 2.36
N PRO A 95 -10.95 21.84 3.31
CA PRO A 95 -10.27 20.63 3.74
C PRO A 95 -9.85 19.83 2.51
N THR A 96 -8.56 19.55 2.40
CA THR A 96 -8.03 18.65 1.38
C THR A 96 -8.69 17.31 1.61
N ILE A 97 -9.75 17.05 0.85
CA ILE A 97 -10.33 15.73 0.71
C ILE A 97 -9.21 14.96 0.01
N ALA A 98 -8.37 14.26 0.79
CA ALA A 98 -7.68 13.07 0.30
C ALA A 98 -8.71 12.34 -0.58
N PRO A 99 -8.40 11.91 -1.81
CA PRO A 99 -9.40 11.28 -2.65
C PRO A 99 -9.93 10.08 -1.87
N LYS A 100 -11.05 10.31 -1.20
CA LYS A 100 -12.03 9.32 -0.89
C LYS A 100 -12.38 8.85 -2.28
N ASN A 101 -11.73 7.80 -2.72
CA ASN A 101 -12.39 6.83 -3.56
C ASN A 101 -13.51 6.25 -2.69
N ASP A 102 -14.52 7.08 -2.40
CA ASP A 102 -15.88 6.63 -2.24
C ASP A 102 -16.17 6.05 -3.61
N SER A 103 -15.97 4.73 -3.73
CA SER A 103 -16.16 3.90 -4.91
C SER A 103 -17.25 4.47 -5.83
N LEU A 104 -16.87 5.25 -6.85
CA LEU A 104 -17.81 5.96 -7.74
C LEU A 104 -18.74 4.99 -8.48
N TYR A 105 -18.37 3.72 -8.56
CA TYR A 105 -19.15 2.66 -9.18
C TYR A 105 -19.36 1.52 -8.17
N GLN A 106 -20.62 1.25 -7.82
CA GLN A 106 -20.99 0.09 -7.00
C GLN A 106 -21.00 -1.21 -7.81
N SER A 107 -21.10 -1.11 -9.14
CA SER A 107 -21.08 -2.26 -10.06
C SER A 107 -20.74 -1.80 -11.48
N ILE A 108 -20.04 -2.64 -12.23
CA ILE A 108 -19.76 -2.45 -13.66
C ILE A 108 -20.34 -3.67 -14.40
N THR A 109 -21.04 -3.45 -15.51
CA THR A 109 -21.56 -4.53 -16.36
C THR A 109 -21.15 -4.31 -17.81
N ILE A 110 -20.81 -5.39 -18.51
CA ILE A 110 -20.56 -5.42 -19.96
C ILE A 110 -21.45 -6.52 -20.53
N ASP A 111 -22.30 -6.20 -21.50
CA ASP A 111 -23.27 -7.14 -22.10
C ASP A 111 -24.12 -7.91 -21.07
N GLY A 112 -24.55 -7.21 -20.01
CA GLY A 112 -25.34 -7.79 -18.92
C GLY A 112 -24.56 -8.71 -17.97
N ARG A 113 -23.24 -8.86 -18.15
CA ARG A 113 -22.36 -9.64 -17.27
C ARG A 113 -21.67 -8.72 -16.27
N ALA A 114 -21.70 -9.09 -15.00
CA ALA A 114 -21.03 -8.33 -13.95
C ALA A 114 -19.50 -8.45 -14.07
N ILE A 115 -18.82 -7.31 -14.02
CA ILE A 115 -17.36 -7.24 -13.96
C ILE A 115 -16.93 -7.34 -12.50
N GLY A 116 -16.08 -8.32 -12.19
CA GLY A 116 -15.57 -8.53 -10.83
C GLY A 116 -14.45 -7.55 -10.44
N ARG A 117 -13.61 -7.13 -11.39
CA ARG A 117 -12.51 -6.18 -11.18
C ARG A 117 -12.08 -5.51 -12.48
N VAL A 118 -11.48 -4.33 -12.36
CA VAL A 118 -10.81 -3.58 -13.44
C VAL A 118 -9.33 -3.44 -13.08
N ILE A 119 -8.48 -3.89 -13.98
CA ILE A 119 -7.01 -3.80 -13.85
C ILE A 119 -6.50 -2.86 -14.93
N CYS A 120 -5.68 -1.90 -14.55
CA CYS A 120 -4.97 -1.01 -15.46
C CYS A 120 -3.48 -1.00 -15.06
N ASN A 121 -2.58 -1.20 -16.03
CA ASN A 121 -1.13 -1.28 -15.78
C ASN A 121 -0.76 -2.24 -14.65
N ASN A 122 -1.32 -3.45 -14.67
CA ASN A 122 -1.15 -4.49 -13.63
C ASN A 122 -1.58 -4.09 -12.21
N LYS A 123 -2.29 -2.97 -12.05
CA LYS A 123 -2.83 -2.53 -10.76
C LYS A 123 -4.35 -2.65 -10.77
N VAL A 124 -4.93 -3.22 -9.71
CA VAL A 124 -6.39 -3.19 -9.53
C VAL A 124 -6.81 -1.73 -9.25
N ILE A 125 -7.52 -1.12 -10.19
CA ILE A 125 -8.02 0.27 -10.06
C ILE A 125 -9.47 0.32 -9.57
N TRP A 126 -10.19 -0.78 -9.70
CA TRP A 126 -11.53 -0.96 -9.17
C TRP A 126 -11.81 -2.44 -8.97
N GLN A 127 -12.53 -2.77 -7.90
CA GLN A 127 -13.03 -4.11 -7.66
C GLN A 127 -14.46 -4.02 -7.15
N ASN A 128 -15.31 -4.93 -7.60
CA ASN A 128 -16.63 -5.07 -7.03
C ASN A 128 -16.47 -5.47 -5.56
N GLN A 129 -16.66 -4.50 -4.66
CA GLN A 129 -16.79 -4.76 -3.25
C GLN A 129 -18.14 -5.43 -3.08
N GLY A 130 -18.13 -6.77 -3.07
CA GLY A 130 -19.34 -7.58 -2.98
C GLY A 130 -20.27 -6.98 -1.94
N ARG A 131 -21.48 -6.59 -2.37
CA ARG A 131 -22.48 -6.03 -1.48
C ARG A 131 -22.67 -7.03 -0.34
N SER A 132 -22.47 -6.58 0.89
CA SER A 132 -22.68 -7.46 2.03
C SER A 132 -24.11 -7.95 2.08
N THR A 133 -24.30 -9.21 1.70
CA THR A 133 -25.56 -9.91 1.87
C THR A 133 -25.48 -10.69 3.16
N SER A 134 -26.50 -10.56 3.99
CA SER A 134 -26.66 -11.38 5.19
C SER A 134 -26.83 -12.82 4.73
N ALA A 135 -25.85 -13.67 5.00
CA ALA A 135 -26.01 -15.12 4.91
C ALA A 135 -26.74 -15.62 6.16
N SER A 136 -27.47 -16.73 6.02
CA SER A 136 -28.11 -17.38 7.16
C SER A 136 -27.08 -17.78 8.23
N GLY A 137 -27.46 -17.69 9.51
CA GLY A 137 -26.57 -18.06 10.62
C GLY A 137 -25.61 -16.97 11.12
N GLY A 138 -25.89 -15.70 10.83
CA GLY A 138 -25.17 -14.53 11.37
C GLY A 138 -23.86 -14.20 10.64
N TRP A 139 -23.59 -14.87 9.52
CA TRP A 139 -22.45 -14.57 8.65
C TRP A 139 -22.81 -13.49 7.64
N GLN A 140 -21.94 -12.52 7.44
CA GLN A 140 -22.08 -11.49 6.43
C GLN A 140 -21.04 -11.69 5.34
N GLN A 141 -21.47 -11.81 4.08
CA GLN A 141 -20.50 -11.88 2.98
C GLN A 141 -19.76 -10.55 2.86
N LEU A 142 -18.44 -10.58 2.83
CA LEU A 142 -17.59 -9.40 2.73
C LEU A 142 -17.01 -9.25 1.33
N TRP A 143 -16.68 -10.37 0.69
CA TRP A 143 -15.99 -10.37 -0.59
C TRP A 143 -16.13 -11.69 -1.32
N GLN A 144 -16.10 -11.64 -2.65
CA GLN A 144 -16.01 -12.81 -3.52
C GLN A 144 -15.18 -12.46 -4.76
N GLY A 145 -14.19 -13.29 -5.08
CA GLY A 145 -13.40 -13.13 -6.29
C GLY A 145 -12.18 -14.03 -6.36
N THR A 146 -11.38 -13.85 -7.41
CA THR A 146 -10.07 -14.50 -7.54
C THR A 146 -9.02 -13.67 -6.82
N LEU A 147 -8.16 -14.33 -6.03
CA LEU A 147 -7.10 -13.65 -5.27
C LEU A 147 -6.07 -12.98 -6.20
N SER A 148 -5.45 -11.93 -5.69
CA SER A 148 -4.35 -11.20 -6.31
C SER A 148 -3.31 -10.82 -5.28
N LEU A 149 -2.11 -10.47 -5.74
CA LEU A 149 -1.04 -9.98 -4.88
C LEU A 149 -1.37 -8.62 -4.24
N ASP A 150 -2.27 -7.85 -4.85
CA ASP A 150 -2.82 -6.64 -4.26
C ASP A 150 -3.72 -6.97 -3.06
N ASP A 151 -3.48 -6.29 -1.94
CA ASP A 151 -4.29 -6.41 -0.73
C ASP A 151 -5.71 -5.86 -0.99
N VAL A 152 -6.72 -6.69 -0.74
CA VAL A 152 -8.11 -6.26 -0.61
C VAL A 152 -8.40 -5.98 0.86
N ARG A 153 -8.96 -4.80 1.12
CA ARG A 153 -9.31 -4.33 2.46
C ARG A 153 -10.77 -4.62 2.75
N LEU A 154 -11.03 -5.34 3.83
CA LEU A 154 -12.37 -5.77 4.25
C LEU A 154 -12.68 -5.29 5.68
N PRO A 155 -13.97 -5.09 6.03
CA PRO A 155 -14.34 -4.66 7.36
C PRO A 155 -13.91 -5.62 8.48
N ALA A 156 -13.71 -5.07 9.67
CA ALA A 156 -13.39 -5.83 10.88
C ALA A 156 -14.58 -6.66 11.40
N TYR A 157 -14.32 -7.92 11.73
CA TYR A 157 -15.20 -8.84 12.43
C TYR A 157 -14.39 -9.70 13.40
N ARG A 158 -15.02 -10.23 14.45
CA ARG A 158 -14.33 -11.10 15.42
C ARG A 158 -13.89 -12.44 14.82
N THR A 159 -14.67 -12.95 13.86
CA THR A 159 -14.42 -14.24 13.21
C THR A 159 -14.65 -14.14 11.71
N TYR A 160 -13.82 -14.85 10.94
CA TYR A 160 -13.88 -14.94 9.49
C TYR A 160 -14.03 -16.38 9.02
N LEU A 161 -14.83 -16.56 7.96
CA LEU A 161 -14.97 -17.81 7.22
C LEU A 161 -14.46 -17.57 5.80
N PHE A 162 -13.49 -18.38 5.40
CA PHE A 162 -12.93 -18.39 4.06
C PHE A 162 -13.42 -19.64 3.35
N LYS A 163 -13.97 -19.49 2.15
CA LYS A 163 -14.56 -20.60 1.38
C LYS A 163 -14.13 -20.54 -0.08
N SER A 164 -13.81 -21.68 -0.68
CA SER A 164 -13.66 -21.85 -2.13
C SER A 164 -14.19 -23.24 -2.49
N ASP A 165 -15.23 -23.29 -3.32
CA ASP A 165 -16.01 -24.51 -3.61
C ASP A 165 -16.41 -25.29 -2.35
N TYR A 166 -15.84 -26.47 -2.15
CA TYR A 166 -16.10 -27.37 -1.02
C TYR A 166 -15.11 -27.16 0.14
N ASP A 167 -13.98 -26.49 -0.10
CA ASP A 167 -13.01 -26.19 0.94
C ASP A 167 -13.42 -24.95 1.71
N SER A 168 -13.31 -25.04 3.04
CA SER A 168 -13.52 -23.88 3.90
C SER A 168 -12.76 -23.98 5.20
N PHE A 169 -12.50 -22.84 5.82
CA PHE A 169 -11.99 -22.79 7.18
C PHE A 169 -12.39 -21.51 7.89
N ILE A 170 -12.44 -21.59 9.22
CA ILE A 170 -12.80 -20.49 10.11
C ILE A 170 -11.55 -20.06 10.90
N ARG A 171 -11.38 -18.75 11.10
CA ARG A 171 -10.34 -18.15 11.94
C ARG A 171 -10.90 -16.98 12.75
N SER A 172 -10.41 -16.83 13.97
CA SER A 172 -10.64 -15.58 14.72
C SER A 172 -9.74 -14.48 14.16
N ALA A 173 -10.14 -13.22 14.33
CA ALA A 173 -9.32 -12.07 13.94
C ALA A 173 -7.93 -12.11 14.61
N THR A 174 -7.87 -12.52 15.87
CA THR A 174 -6.63 -12.59 16.65
C THR A 174 -5.65 -13.65 16.15
N ASP A 175 -6.12 -14.67 15.43
CA ASP A 175 -5.27 -15.71 14.84
C ASP A 175 -4.68 -15.31 13.48
N LEU A 176 -5.18 -14.22 12.87
CA LEU A 176 -4.79 -13.79 11.53
C LEU A 176 -3.60 -12.82 11.58
N ILE A 177 -2.43 -13.32 11.95
CA ILE A 177 -1.19 -12.53 12.03
C ILE A 177 -0.32 -12.84 10.80
N GLY A 178 -0.76 -12.41 9.61
CA GLY A 178 -0.06 -12.72 8.36
C GLY A 178 -0.09 -14.20 7.98
N SER A 179 -1.18 -14.89 8.34
CA SER A 179 -1.32 -16.32 8.12
C SER A 179 -1.42 -16.66 6.62
N TYR A 180 -0.66 -17.66 6.19
CA TYR A 180 -0.80 -18.27 4.87
C TYR A 180 -1.63 -19.55 4.98
N LYS A 181 -2.51 -19.80 4.01
CA LYS A 181 -3.26 -21.05 3.94
C LYS A 181 -3.58 -21.43 2.50
N SER A 182 -3.41 -22.71 2.19
CA SER A 182 -3.92 -23.27 0.94
C SER A 182 -5.43 -23.53 1.07
N ILE A 183 -6.21 -23.13 0.06
CA ILE A 183 -7.66 -23.38 -0.02
C ILE A 183 -8.04 -23.63 -1.48
N ASN A 184 -8.54 -24.83 -1.79
CA ASN A 184 -8.92 -25.23 -3.15
C ASN A 184 -7.84 -24.89 -4.21
N GLY A 185 -6.58 -25.20 -3.92
CA GLY A 185 -5.44 -24.90 -4.81
C GLY A 185 -5.02 -23.43 -4.89
N ASN A 186 -5.69 -22.52 -4.19
CA ASN A 186 -5.26 -21.13 -4.03
C ASN A 186 -4.32 -20.99 -2.83
N THR A 187 -3.36 -20.07 -2.91
CA THR A 187 -2.64 -19.58 -1.74
C THR A 187 -3.29 -18.29 -1.26
N LEU A 188 -3.89 -18.33 -0.07
CA LEU A 188 -4.52 -17.20 0.59
C LEU A 188 -3.61 -16.68 1.70
N ILE A 189 -3.40 -15.37 1.70
CA ILE A 189 -2.75 -14.61 2.77
C ILE A 189 -3.84 -13.77 3.42
N ALA A 190 -4.02 -13.94 4.73
CA ALA A 190 -4.99 -13.19 5.51
C ALA A 190 -4.33 -12.62 6.76
N ARG A 191 -4.48 -11.31 6.94
CA ARG A 191 -3.93 -10.56 8.08
C ARG A 191 -4.98 -9.62 8.65
N TYR A 192 -5.19 -9.70 9.94
CA TYR A 192 -5.93 -8.68 10.67
C TYR A 192 -5.00 -7.52 11.00
N ASP A 193 -5.32 -6.36 10.46
CA ASP A 193 -4.63 -5.11 10.71
C ASP A 193 -5.32 -4.42 11.89
N HIS A 194 -4.73 -4.57 13.08
CA HIS A 194 -5.24 -4.00 14.31
C HIS A 194 -5.21 -2.47 14.31
N SER A 195 -4.25 -1.86 13.61
CA SER A 195 -4.08 -0.40 13.57
C SER A 195 -5.20 0.28 12.81
N ASN A 196 -5.63 -0.31 11.70
CA ASN A 196 -6.73 0.22 10.88
C ASN A 196 -8.07 -0.51 11.09
N ASN A 197 -8.11 -1.45 12.03
CA ASN A 197 -9.29 -2.25 12.35
C ASN A 197 -9.96 -2.85 11.10
N GLN A 198 -9.19 -3.61 10.32
CA GLN A 198 -9.61 -4.17 9.04
C GLN A 198 -8.96 -5.54 8.80
N LEU A 199 -9.60 -6.35 7.96
CA LEU A 199 -8.98 -7.55 7.41
C LEU A 199 -8.34 -7.21 6.07
N LEU A 200 -7.09 -7.62 5.90
CA LEU A 200 -6.37 -7.59 4.63
C LEU A 200 -6.28 -9.00 4.08
N ILE A 201 -6.65 -9.16 2.81
CA ILE A 201 -6.53 -10.42 2.08
C ILE A 201 -5.71 -10.20 0.81
N SER A 202 -4.84 -11.15 0.50
CA SER A 202 -4.12 -11.22 -0.76
C SER A 202 -3.79 -12.67 -1.06
N GLY A 203 -3.18 -12.93 -2.20
CA GLY A 203 -2.77 -14.28 -2.57
C GLY A 203 -2.72 -14.52 -4.06
N PHE A 204 -2.65 -15.78 -4.44
CA PHE A 204 -2.62 -16.20 -5.83
C PHE A 204 -3.38 -17.50 -6.03
N GLY A 205 -3.96 -17.66 -7.22
CA GLY A 205 -4.78 -18.81 -7.56
C GLY A 205 -5.80 -18.43 -8.62
N GLN A 206 -6.51 -19.43 -9.16
CA GLN A 206 -7.52 -19.24 -10.20
C GLN A 206 -8.94 -19.46 -9.68
N ASN A 207 -9.09 -20.19 -8.58
CA ASN A 207 -10.40 -20.55 -8.05
C ASN A 207 -10.97 -19.38 -7.24
N PRO A 208 -12.26 -19.03 -7.40
CA PRO A 208 -12.86 -17.96 -6.65
C PRO A 208 -12.91 -18.30 -5.15
N VAL A 209 -12.63 -17.30 -4.32
CA VAL A 209 -12.73 -17.37 -2.86
C VAL A 209 -13.84 -16.42 -2.44
N THR A 210 -14.67 -16.86 -1.50
CA THR A 210 -15.67 -16.04 -0.81
C THR A 210 -15.30 -15.92 0.65
N ILE A 211 -15.42 -14.72 1.20
CA ILE A 211 -15.05 -14.40 2.57
C ILE A 211 -16.27 -13.84 3.29
N TYR A 212 -16.50 -14.36 4.50
CA TYR A 212 -17.58 -13.93 5.37
C TYR A 212 -17.03 -13.47 6.72
N GLY A 213 -17.70 -12.51 7.35
CA GLY A 213 -17.42 -12.03 8.69
C GLY A 213 -18.58 -12.25 9.64
N ARG A 214 -18.27 -12.46 10.93
CA ARG A 214 -19.25 -12.55 12.02
C ARG A 214 -18.64 -12.02 13.33
N ASN A 215 -19.45 -11.30 14.10
CA ASN A 215 -19.12 -10.84 15.46
C ASN A 215 -19.55 -11.83 16.53
#